data_AF-A0A5K1A9B8-F1
#
_entry.id   AF-A0A5K1A9B8-F1
#
_cell.length_a   1.000
_cell.length_b   1.000
_cell.length_c   1.000
_cell.angle_alpha   90.00
_cell.angle_beta   90.00
_cell.angle_gamma   90.00
#
_symmetry.space_group_name_H-M   'P 1'
#
loop_
_entity.id
_entity.type
_entity.pdbx_description
1 polymer ?
#
loop_
_entity_poly.entity_id
_entity_poly.type
_entity_poly.pdbx_seq_one_letter_code
_entity_poly.pdbx_strand_id
1 'polypeptide(L)' 'IVLEVCKDVEAWPGRHLLEGGEHRRYFGLRTAARGLVEFECRNQREYEIWTRGVSRLLIIAGEKKRPFV' A
#
# COMPACT_ATOMS: atom_id res chain seq x y z
N ILE A 1 -12.40 -5.83 3.29
CA ILE A 1 -12.04 -6.03 1.86
C ILE A 1 -11.10 -4.90 1.45
N VAL A 2 -9.96 -5.23 0.86
CA VAL A 2 -9.03 -4.24 0.25
C VAL A 2 -9.52 -3.94 -1.16
N LEU A 3 -9.53 -2.66 -1.52
CA LEU A 3 -10.05 -2.16 -2.80
C LEU A 3 -8.91 -1.72 -3.73
N GLU A 4 -7.93 -0.99 -3.21
CA GLU A 4 -6.81 -0.47 -4.00
C GLU A 4 -5.54 -0.29 -3.18
N VAL A 5 -4.42 -0.11 -3.88
CA VAL A 5 -3.13 0.32 -3.33
C VAL A 5 -2.91 1.80 -3.69
N CYS A 6 -2.66 2.65 -2.68
CA CYS A 6 -2.32 4.06 -2.84
C CYS A 6 -0.81 4.23 -2.65
N LYS A 7 -0.11 4.73 -3.68
CA LYS A 7 1.37 4.79 -3.70
C LYS A 7 1.94 6.13 -3.25
N ASP A 8 1.17 7.20 -3.40
CA ASP A 8 1.60 8.58 -3.15
C ASP A 8 1.19 9.04 -1.75
N VAL A 9 1.57 8.26 -0.74
CA VAL A 9 1.30 8.59 0.66
C VAL A 9 2.48 9.39 1.20
N GLU A 10 2.19 10.55 1.76
CA GLU A 10 3.21 11.40 2.40
C GLU A 10 3.63 10.82 3.76
N ALA A 11 4.83 11.20 4.21
CA ALA A 11 5.25 10.89 5.56
C ALA A 11 4.33 11.58 6.58
N TRP A 12 3.98 10.89 7.66
CA TRP A 12 3.22 11.53 8.75
C TRP A 12 4.01 12.70 9.36
N PRO A 13 3.31 13.74 9.86
CA PRO A 13 3.94 14.85 10.55
C PRO A 13 4.95 14.38 11.62
N GLY A 14 6.13 14.99 11.61
CA GLY A 14 7.22 14.67 12.53
C GLY A 14 7.99 13.38 12.26
N ARG A 15 7.63 12.57 11.24
CA ARG A 15 8.38 11.33 10.93
C ARG A 15 9.79 11.55 10.42
N HIS A 16 10.02 12.66 9.71
CA HIS A 16 11.37 13.06 9.27
C HIS A 16 12.32 13.36 10.44
N LEU A 17 11.79 13.64 11.64
CA LEU A 17 12.59 13.89 12.84
C LEU A 17 13.10 12.60 13.50
N LEU A 18 12.58 11.44 13.11
CA LEU A 18 13.01 10.15 13.62
C LEU A 18 14.20 9.62 12.81
N GLU A 19 15.12 8.92 13.49
CA GLU A 19 16.31 8.37 12.85
C GLU A 19 15.93 7.43 11.69
N GLY A 20 16.51 7.70 10.51
CA GLY A 20 16.22 6.95 9.29
C GLY A 20 14.91 7.30 8.60
N GLY A 21 14.23 8.40 8.99
CA GLY A 21 13.00 8.91 8.37
C GLY A 21 13.12 9.14 6.85
N GLU A 22 14.25 9.67 6.39
CA GLU A 22 14.54 9.95 4.96
C GLU A 22 14.51 8.71 4.04
N HIS A 23 14.74 7.53 4.61
CA HIS A 23 14.79 6.27 3.86
C HIS A 23 13.46 5.53 3.87
N ARG A 24 12.52 5.99 4.71
CA ARG A 24 11.19 5.42 4.80
C ARG A 24 10.38 5.73 3.54
N ARG A 25 9.48 4.82 3.24
CA ARG A 25 8.54 4.92 2.13
C ARG A 25 7.17 4.55 2.65
N TYR A 26 6.14 5.19 2.12
CA TYR A 26 4.80 5.06 2.65
C TYR A 26 3.84 4.68 1.54
N PHE A 27 2.95 3.74 1.82
CA PHE A 27 1.85 3.39 0.93
C PHE A 27 0.59 3.17 1.76
N GLY A 28 -0.55 3.17 1.10
CA GLY A 28 -1.84 2.95 1.74
C GLY A 28 -2.61 1.83 1.07
N LEU A 29 -3.50 1.18 1.82
CA LEU A 29 -4.50 0.25 1.32
C LEU A 29 -5.87 0.83 1.61
N ARG A 30 -6.65 1.14 0.55
CA ARG A 30 -8.05 1.53 0.74
C ARG A 30 -8.87 0.29 1.05
N THR A 31 -9.66 0.37 2.10
CA THR A 31 -10.55 -0.71 2.52
C THR A 31 -12.00 -0.25 2.47
N ALA A 32 -12.91 -1.17 2.18
CA ALA A 32 -14.34 -0.86 2.09
C ALA A 32 -14.96 -0.37 3.42
N ALA A 33 -14.36 -0.72 4.57
CA ALA A 33 -14.95 -0.49 5.89
C ALA A 33 -14.19 0.52 6.75
N ARG A 34 -12.87 0.69 6.55
CA ARG A 34 -12.01 1.48 7.45
C ARG A 34 -11.27 2.61 6.75
N GLY A 35 -11.66 2.96 5.52
CA GLY A 35 -10.97 3.97 4.74
C GLY A 35 -9.55 3.53 4.39
N LEU A 36 -8.60 4.47 4.41
CA LEU A 36 -7.19 4.26 4.08
C LEU A 36 -6.42 3.75 5.29
N VAL A 37 -5.75 2.60 5.15
CA VAL A 37 -4.79 2.09 6.13
C VAL A 37 -3.39 2.33 5.58
N GLU A 38 -2.59 3.12 6.28
CA GLU A 38 -1.27 3.55 5.85
C GLU A 38 -0.16 2.70 6.50
N PHE A 39 0.90 2.45 5.73
CA PHE A 39 2.01 1.58 6.10
C PHE A 39 3.34 2.27 5.85
N GLU A 40 4.31 2.01 6.72
CA GLU A 40 5.71 2.41 6.55
C GLU A 40 6.58 1.23 6.11
N CYS A 41 7.45 1.47 5.13
CA CYS A 41 8.50 0.56 4.69
C CYS A 41 9.87 1.14 5.02
N ARG A 42 10.84 0.27 5.30
CA ARG A 42 12.19 0.69 5.71
C ARG A 42 13.03 1.22 4.55
N ASN A 43 12.70 0.81 3.33
CA ASN A 43 13.42 1.17 2.12
C ASN A 43 12.56 0.98 0.86
N GLN A 44 13.11 1.40 -0.28
CA GLN A 44 12.49 1.30 -1.59
C GLN A 44 12.12 -0.13 -1.99
N ARG A 45 12.98 -1.12 -1.68
CA ARG A 45 12.75 -2.51 -2.08
C ARG A 45 11.53 -3.11 -1.38
N GLU A 46 11.40 -2.89 -0.08
CA GLU A 46 10.21 -3.33 0.68
C GLU A 46 8.94 -2.67 0.15
N TYR A 47 8.98 -1.36 -0.10
CA TYR A 47 7.87 -0.62 -0.69
C TYR A 47 7.44 -1.21 -2.04
N GLU A 48 8.38 -1.51 -2.92
CA GLU A 48 8.07 -2.11 -4.23
C GLU A 48 7.50 -3.53 -4.10
N ILE A 49 8.05 -4.36 -3.20
CA ILE A 49 7.55 -5.71 -2.95
C ILE A 49 6.08 -5.66 -2.49
N TRP A 50 5.78 -4.82 -1.50
CA TRP A 50 4.43 -4.69 -0.96
C TRP A 50 3.45 -4.11 -1.98
N THR A 51 3.78 -2.97 -2.60
CA THR A 51 2.85 -2.31 -3.51
C THR A 51 2.59 -3.14 -4.77
N ARG A 52 3.62 -3.73 -5.40
CA ARG A 52 3.43 -4.60 -6.57
C ARG A 52 2.72 -5.91 -6.19
N GLY A 53 3.09 -6.51 -5.06
CA GLY A 53 2.48 -7.74 -4.56
C GLY A 53 0.98 -7.59 -4.33
N VAL A 54 0.56 -6.56 -3.60
CA VAL A 54 -0.86 -6.33 -3.30
C VAL A 54 -1.64 -5.96 -4.57
N SER A 55 -1.09 -5.11 -5.45
CA SER A 55 -1.74 -4.81 -6.73
C SER A 55 -1.99 -6.07 -7.55
N ARG A 56 -1.02 -6.99 -7.62
CA ARG A 56 -1.18 -8.27 -8.33
C ARG A 56 -2.25 -9.16 -7.69
N LEU A 57 -2.29 -9.23 -6.36
CA LEU A 57 -3.31 -10.01 -5.65
C LEU A 57 -4.72 -9.44 -5.87
N LEU A 58 -4.87 -8.12 -5.93
CA LEU A 58 -6.15 -7.49 -6.23
C LEU A 58 -6.65 -7.80 -7.64
N ILE A 59 -5.76 -7.80 -8.64
CA ILE A 59 -6.10 -8.21 -10.02
C ILE A 59 -6.62 -9.64 -10.04
N ILE A 60 -5.87 -10.59 -9.47
CA ILE A 60 -6.24 -12.01 -9.42
C ILE A 60 -7.58 -12.20 -8.68
N ALA A 61 -7.76 -11.49 -7.56
CA ALA A 61 -9.00 -11.55 -6.79
C ALA A 61 -10.20 -10.96 -7.55
N GLY A 62 -9.97 -9.93 -8.39
CA GLY A 62 -10.98 -9.33 -9.26
C GLY A 62 -11.37 -10.24 -10.42
N GLU A 63 -10.41 -10.91 -11.05
CA GLU A 63 -10.64 -11.89 -12.12
C GLU A 63 -11.48 -13.07 -11.62
N LYS A 64 -11.15 -13.62 -10.44
CA LYS A 64 -11.93 -14.72 -9.82
C LYS A 64 -13.39 -14.35 -9.52
N LYS A 65 -13.70 -13.06 -9.41
CA LYS A 65 -15.07 -12.57 -9.16
C LYS A 65 -15.89 -12.38 -10.43
N ARG A 66 -15.28 -12.42 -11.61
CA ARG A 66 -15.99 -12.38 -12.89
C ARG A 66 -16.31 -13.81 -13.29
N PRO A 67 -17.59 -14.26 -13.25
CA PRO A 67 -17.96 -15.52 -13.88
C PRO A 67 -17.60 -15.42 -15.36
N PHE A 68 -17.09 -16.49 -15.95
CA PHE A 68 -16.97 -16.60 -17.41
C PHE A 68 -18.37 -16.35 -17.99
N VAL A 69 -18.54 -15.20 -18.64
CA VAL A 69 -19.71 -14.88 -19.47
C VAL A 69 -19.48 -15.52 -20.83
#